data_AF-A0A1C8DSY3-F1
#
_entry.id   AF-A0A1C8DSY3-F1
#
_cell.length_a   1.000
_cell.length_b   1.000
_cell.length_c   1.000
_cell.angle_alpha   90.00
_cell.angle_beta   90.00
_cell.angle_gamma   90.00
#
_symmetry.space_group_name_H-M   'P 1'
#
loop_
_entity.id
_entity.type
_entity.pdbx_description
1 polymer ?
#
loop_
_entity_poly.entity_id
_entity_poly.type
_entity_poly.pdbx_seq_one_letter_code
_entity_poly.pdbx_strand_id
1 'polypeptide(L)' 'QSEFYHGQARDHGLQQLDMEKGVEEQPTYVVFDGAVGALTGDKALQAKVGERVRLFVGDAGPNLTSSFHVIG' A
#
# COMPACT_ATOMS: atom_id res chain seq x y z
N GLN A 1 0.21 5.41 -1.88
CA GLN A 1 0.17 4.00 -2.31
C GLN A 1 1.52 3.68 -2.93
N SER A 2 1.98 2.46 -2.72
CA SER A 2 3.16 1.92 -3.40
C SER A 2 2.99 0.43 -3.66
N GLU A 3 3.67 -0.04 -4.70
CA GLU A 3 3.79 -1.45 -5.02
C GLU A 3 5.14 -2.01 -4.60
N PHE A 4 5.14 -3.27 -4.17
CA PHE A 4 6.35 -4.03 -3.89
C PHE A 4 6.34 -5.34 -4.66
N TYR A 5 7.42 -5.60 -5.39
CA TYR A 5 7.61 -6.78 -6.22
C TYR A 5 8.61 -7.71 -5.54
N HIS A 6 8.13 -8.86 -5.09
CA HIS A 6 8.93 -9.87 -4.42
C HIS A 6 8.57 -11.25 -4.97
N GLY A 7 9.22 -12.30 -4.45
CA GLY A 7 8.86 -13.69 -4.72
C GLY A 7 7.45 -14.04 -4.22
N GLN A 8 7.33 -14.94 -3.24
CA GLN A 8 6.01 -15.32 -2.74
C GLN A 8 5.50 -14.35 -1.68
N ALA A 9 4.19 -14.05 -1.73
CA ALA A 9 3.56 -13.28 -0.67
C ALA A 9 3.59 -14.06 0.65
N ARG A 10 3.83 -13.32 1.75
CA ARG A 10 3.92 -13.81 3.13
C ARG A 10 5.07 -14.79 3.42
N ASP A 11 6.05 -14.86 2.55
CA ASP A 11 7.28 -15.59 2.85
C ASP A 11 8.11 -14.86 3.93
N HIS A 12 8.85 -15.63 4.73
CA HIS A 12 9.55 -15.13 5.91
C HIS A 12 10.95 -14.62 5.57
N GLY A 13 11.46 -13.69 6.39
CA GLY A 13 12.82 -13.16 6.24
C GLY A 13 12.94 -12.05 5.19
N LEU A 14 14.18 -11.78 4.78
CA LEU A 14 14.47 -10.76 3.79
C LEU A 14 13.97 -11.19 2.41
N GLN A 15 12.97 -10.47 1.91
CA GLN A 15 12.45 -10.65 0.57
C GLN A 15 13.21 -9.74 -0.39
N GLN A 16 13.77 -10.30 -1.47
CA GLN A 16 14.49 -9.53 -2.49
C GLN A 16 13.51 -9.01 -3.55
N LEU A 17 13.89 -7.90 -4.19
CA LEU A 17 13.17 -7.34 -5.32
C LEU A 17 13.12 -8.34 -6.48
N ASP A 18 11.91 -8.62 -6.96
CA ASP A 18 11.67 -9.41 -8.17
C ASP A 18 11.45 -8.45 -9.36
N MET A 19 12.50 -8.32 -10.19
CA MET A 19 12.48 -7.41 -11.34
C MET A 19 11.55 -7.87 -12.45
N GLU A 20 11.35 -9.18 -12.62
CA GLU A 20 10.50 -9.73 -13.69
C GLU A 20 9.05 -9.30 -13.44
N LYS A 21 8.57 -9.51 -12.22
CA LYS A 21 7.25 -9.01 -11.79
C LYS A 21 7.12 -7.50 -11.87
N GLY A 22 8.21 -6.78 -11.60
CA GLY A 22 8.27 -5.32 -11.75
C GLY A 22 8.00 -4.89 -13.19
N VAL A 23 8.64 -5.53 -14.16
CA VAL A 23 8.44 -5.22 -15.59
C VAL A 23 7.06 -5.65 -16.08
N GLU A 24 6.53 -6.77 -15.57
CA GLU A 24 5.19 -7.26 -15.94
C GLU A 24 4.05 -6.58 -15.19
N GLU A 25 4.35 -5.61 -14.32
CA GLU A 25 3.38 -4.89 -13.49
C GLU A 25 2.51 -5.81 -12.62
N GLN A 26 3.09 -6.90 -12.11
CA GLN A 26 2.43 -7.88 -11.25
C GLN A 26 2.93 -7.78 -9.80
N PRO A 27 2.48 -6.77 -9.03
CA PRO A 27 2.99 -6.55 -7.69
C PRO A 27 2.59 -7.66 -6.73
N THR A 28 3.49 -7.96 -5.79
CA THR A 28 3.21 -8.89 -4.70
C THR A 28 2.41 -8.24 -3.59
N TYR A 29 2.64 -6.94 -3.37
CA TYR A 29 1.86 -6.13 -2.45
C TYR A 29 1.56 -4.78 -3.07
N VAL A 30 0.35 -4.29 -2.82
CA VAL A 30 -0.06 -2.90 -3.04
C VAL A 30 -0.51 -2.37 -1.69
N VAL A 31 0.16 -1.34 -1.17
CA VAL A 31 -0.01 -0.91 0.22
C VAL A 31 -0.08 0.61 0.35
N PHE A 32 -0.67 1.06 1.46
CA PHE A 32 -0.46 2.39 1.99
C PHE A 32 0.64 2.34 3.05
N ASP A 33 1.47 3.37 3.09
CA ASP A 33 2.52 3.60 4.10
C ASP A 33 3.50 2.43 4.29
N GLY A 34 3.82 1.73 3.19
CA GLY A 34 4.98 0.85 3.10
C GLY A 34 4.82 -0.57 3.67
N ALA A 35 3.70 -0.91 4.31
CA ALA A 35 3.49 -2.25 4.86
C ALA A 35 2.02 -2.69 4.90
N VAL A 36 1.79 -4.00 4.83
CA VAL A 36 0.46 -4.59 5.05
C VAL A 36 0.00 -4.22 6.46
N GLY A 37 -1.17 -3.56 6.54
CA GLY A 37 -1.76 -3.14 7.80
C GLY A 37 -1.12 -1.90 8.46
N ALA A 38 -0.27 -1.14 7.76
CA ALA A 38 0.40 0.04 8.31
C ALA A 38 -0.57 1.06 8.96
N LEU A 39 -1.77 1.20 8.40
CA LEU A 39 -2.82 2.12 8.85
C LEU A 39 -4.06 1.38 9.40
N THR A 40 -3.86 0.25 10.07
CA THR A 40 -4.95 -0.60 10.61
C THR A 40 -4.75 -0.94 12.09
N GLY A 41 -5.79 -1.46 12.74
CA GLY A 41 -5.74 -1.81 14.17
C GLY A 41 -5.39 -0.60 15.04
N ASP A 42 -4.42 -0.76 15.93
CA ASP A 42 -3.93 0.30 16.83
C ASP A 42 -3.30 1.49 16.08
N LYS A 43 -2.94 1.32 14.79
CA LYS A 43 -2.39 2.37 13.93
C LYS A 43 -3.42 2.99 12.99
N ALA A 44 -4.70 2.65 13.16
CA ALA A 44 -5.77 3.21 12.33
C ALA A 44 -5.85 4.74 12.48
N LEU A 45 -6.14 5.42 11.37
CA LEU A 45 -6.43 6.85 11.37
C LEU A 45 -7.63 7.15 12.26
N GLN A 46 -7.52 8.16 13.12
CA GLN A 46 -8.55 8.53 14.09
C GLN A 46 -9.17 9.88 13.72
N ALA A 47 -10.49 9.99 13.90
CA ALA A 47 -11.24 11.24 13.81
C ALA A 47 -12.50 11.13 14.67
N LYS A 48 -13.11 12.26 15.01
CA LYS A 48 -14.39 12.33 15.75
C LYS A 48 -15.51 12.88 14.85
N VAL A 49 -16.75 12.56 15.23
CA VAL A 49 -17.93 13.10 14.55
C VAL A 49 -17.90 14.63 14.58
N GLY A 50 -18.10 15.24 13.41
CA GLY A 50 -18.07 16.69 13.23
C GLY A 50 -16.68 17.26 12.85
N GLU A 51 -15.62 16.45 12.87
CA GLU A 51 -14.30 16.90 12.42
C GLU A 51 -14.21 16.93 10.89
N ARG A 52 -13.41 17.88 10.38
CA ARG A 52 -13.04 17.94 8.95
C ARG A 52 -11.72 17.22 8.76
N VAL A 53 -11.72 16.20 7.91
CA VAL A 53 -10.51 15.42 7.58
C VAL A 53 -9.98 15.86 6.23
N ARG A 54 -8.66 16.02 6.13
CA ARG A 54 -7.94 16.19 4.86
C ARG A 54 -6.89 15.09 4.75
N LEU A 55 -6.93 14.36 3.63
CA LEU A 55 -5.92 13.37 3.27
C LEU A 55 -5.08 13.92 2.12
N PHE A 56 -3.76 13.81 2.24
CA PHE A 56 -2.84 14.03 1.13
C PHE A 56 -2.39 12.67 0.62
N VAL A 57 -3.02 12.21 -0.46
CA VAL A 57 -2.80 10.87 -0.98
C VAL A 57 -1.83 10.96 -2.16
N GLY A 58 -0.59 10.52 -1.93
CA GLY A 58 0.38 10.30 -2.99
C GLY A 58 0.26 8.89 -3.54
N ASP A 59 0.41 8.74 -4.85
CA ASP A 59 0.62 7.45 -5.49
C ASP A 59 2.02 7.44 -6.07
N ALA A 60 2.91 6.66 -5.45
CA ALA A 60 4.30 6.57 -5.87
C ALA A 60 4.52 5.47 -6.91
N GLY A 61 3.55 4.57 -7.10
CA GLY A 61 3.68 3.43 -7.99
C GLY A 61 4.70 2.39 -7.48
N PRO A 62 5.52 1.81 -8.39
CA PRO A 62 5.96 2.46 -9.62
C PRO A 62 5.03 2.37 -10.84
N ASN A 63 4.06 1.44 -10.90
CA ASN A 63 3.39 1.13 -12.17
C ASN A 63 1.87 1.36 -12.15
N LEU A 64 1.20 0.98 -11.07
CA LEU A 64 -0.24 1.05 -10.96
C LEU A 64 -0.72 2.48 -10.72
N THR A 65 -1.89 2.79 -11.26
CA THR A 65 -2.65 3.99 -10.89
C THR A 65 -3.70 3.66 -9.84
N SER A 66 -3.66 4.37 -8.72
CA SER A 66 -4.63 4.21 -7.64
C SER A 66 -5.99 4.81 -8.00
N SER A 67 -7.01 3.96 -8.12
CA SER A 67 -8.41 4.40 -8.06
C SER A 67 -8.82 4.62 -6.60
N PHE A 68 -8.27 5.67 -5.99
CA PHE A 68 -8.41 5.91 -4.56
C PHE A 68 -9.87 6.11 -4.14
N HIS A 69 -10.31 5.32 -3.16
CA HIS A 69 -11.66 5.35 -2.61
C HIS A 69 -11.60 5.11 -1.09
N VAL A 70 -12.38 5.87 -0.33
CA VAL A 70 -12.64 5.61 1.09
C VAL A 70 -14.05 5.04 1.20
N ILE A 71 -14.16 3.81 1.69
CA ILE A 71 -15.45 3.14 1.86
C ILE A 71 -16.29 3.91 2.90
N GLY A 72 -17.51 4.29 2.51
CA GLY A 72 -18.46 5.04 3.32
C GLY A 72 -19.76 5.24 2.56
#